data_AF-A0A178UW94-F1
#
_entry.id   AF-A0A178UW94-F1
#
_cell.length_a   1.000
_cell.length_b   1.000
_cell.length_c   1.000
_cell.angle_alpha   90.00
_cell.angle_beta   90.00
_cell.angle_gamma   90.00
#
_symmetry.space_group_name_H-M   'P 1'
#
loop_
_entity.id
_entity.type
_entity.pdbx_description
1 polymer ?
#
loop_
_entity_poly.entity_id
_entity_poly.type
_entity_poly.pdbx_seq_one_letter_code
_entity_poly.pdbx_strand_id
1 'polypeptide(L)'
;MSIRAQEIQTLEDGKTEELVVGDDGVLIEVKKLEKSSRRIRSKIGMEASLDSVWSVLTDYEKLSDFIPGLVVSELVEKEGNRVRLFQVKIVIISKFSALALTSLLLKSSG
;
A
#
# COMPACT_ATOMS: atom_id res chain seq x y z
N MET A 1 13.13 34.28 -16.63
CA MET A 1 13.16 32.92 -17.20
C MET A 1 11.81 32.29 -16.92
N SER A 2 11.02 32.01 -17.96
CA SER A 2 9.63 31.56 -17.84
C SER A 2 9.58 30.04 -17.92
N ILE A 3 9.17 29.36 -16.86
CA ILE A 3 8.87 27.93 -16.91
C ILE A 3 7.44 27.80 -17.41
N ARG A 4 7.29 27.22 -18.61
CA ARG A 4 6.00 26.91 -19.22
C ARG A 4 5.43 25.69 -18.51
N ALA A 5 4.25 25.83 -17.90
CA ALA A 5 3.42 24.67 -17.60
C ALA A 5 3.00 24.05 -18.94
N GLN A 6 3.43 22.81 -19.20
CA GLN A 6 2.92 22.05 -20.33
C GLN A 6 1.52 21.56 -19.97
N GLU A 7 0.57 22.00 -20.79
CA GLU A 7 -0.82 21.60 -20.85
C GLU A 7 -0.88 20.08 -21.14
N ILE A 8 -1.23 19.27 -20.13
CA ILE A 8 -1.50 17.84 -20.33
C ILE A 8 -2.99 17.72 -20.66
N GLN A 9 -3.26 17.45 -21.93
CA GLN A 9 -4.59 17.25 -22.48
C GLN A 9 -5.30 16.10 -21.75
N THR A 10 -6.30 16.42 -20.95
CA THR A 10 -7.21 15.44 -20.35
C THR A 10 -8.22 15.03 -21.42
N LEU A 11 -8.02 13.86 -22.02
CA LEU A 11 -9.04 13.20 -22.84
C LEU A 11 -10.14 12.70 -21.90
N GLU A 12 -11.34 13.24 -22.10
CA GLU A 12 -12.56 12.90 -21.39
C GLU A 12 -12.96 11.45 -21.67
N ASP A 13 -12.82 10.58 -20.67
CA ASP A 13 -13.67 9.41 -20.51
C ASP A 13 -14.02 9.32 -19.02
N GLY A 14 -15.29 9.10 -18.70
CA GLY A 14 -15.92 9.30 -17.38
C GLY A 14 -15.36 8.45 -16.23
N LYS A 15 -14.11 8.70 -15.84
CA LYS A 15 -13.33 8.00 -14.84
C LYS A 15 -12.76 9.06 -13.91
N THR A 16 -13.48 9.36 -12.83
CA THR A 16 -13.02 10.33 -11.82
C THR A 16 -11.66 9.88 -11.30
N GLU A 17 -10.61 10.57 -11.74
CA GLU A 17 -9.25 10.48 -11.19
C GLU A 17 -9.19 11.51 -10.07
N GLU A 18 -9.39 11.05 -8.83
CA GLU A 18 -9.25 11.93 -7.67
C GLU A 18 -7.78 11.99 -7.31
N LEU A 19 -7.17 13.15 -7.60
CA LEU A 19 -5.83 13.50 -7.18
C LEU A 19 -5.93 14.26 -5.86
N VAL A 20 -5.49 13.62 -4.77
CA VAL A 20 -5.40 14.25 -3.46
C VAL A 20 -3.93 14.58 -3.21
N VAL A 21 -3.64 15.87 -3.02
CA VAL A 21 -2.34 16.32 -2.55
C VAL A 21 -2.44 16.46 -1.04
N GLY A 22 -1.70 15.62 -0.32
CA GLY A 22 -1.54 15.76 1.13
C GLY A 22 -0.67 16.98 1.47
N ASP A 23 -0.86 17.54 2.66
CA ASP A 23 -0.07 18.69 3.17
C ASP A 23 1.44 18.38 3.20
N ASP A 24 1.78 17.09 3.37
CA ASP A 24 3.17 16.59 3.43
C ASP A 24 3.83 16.41 2.05
N GLY A 25 3.22 16.92 0.97
CA GLY A 25 3.73 16.73 -0.40
C GLY A 25 3.52 15.32 -0.96
N VAL A 26 2.70 14.51 -0.30
CA VAL A 26 2.30 13.18 -0.76
C VAL A 26 1.23 13.32 -1.85
N LEU A 27 1.52 12.76 -3.03
CA LEU A 27 0.58 12.72 -4.14
C LEU A 27 -0.16 11.39 -4.14
N ILE A 28 -1.46 11.41 -3.94
CA ILE A 28 -2.32 10.22 -3.96
C ILE A 28 -3.25 10.31 -5.17
N GLU A 29 -3.23 9.27 -6.00
CA GLU A 29 -4.14 9.07 -7.12
C GLU A 29 -5.05 7.90 -6.80
N VAL A 30 -6.35 8.15 -6.76
CA VAL A 30 -7.37 7.11 -6.63
C VAL A 30 -8.12 6.97 -7.95
N LYS A 31 -8.02 5.79 -8.56
CA LYS A 31 -8.71 5.44 -9.80
C LYS A 31 -9.77 4.39 -9.54
N LYS A 32 -11.03 4.74 -9.80
CA LYS A 32 -12.12 3.76 -9.80
C LYS A 32 -11.97 2.82 -10.99
N LEU A 33 -12.02 1.52 -10.73
CA LEU A 33 -11.97 0.46 -11.72
C LEU A 33 -13.35 -0.20 -11.83
N GLU A 34 -13.49 -1.17 -12.73
CA GLU A 34 -14.71 -1.96 -12.87
C GLU A 34 -14.94 -2.86 -11.63
N LYS A 35 -16.19 -3.33 -11.44
CA LYS A 35 -16.57 -4.26 -10.35
C LYS A 35 -16.27 -3.75 -8.93
N SER A 36 -16.52 -2.47 -8.67
CA SER A 36 -16.31 -1.84 -7.34
C SER A 36 -14.86 -1.90 -6.83
N SER A 37 -13.91 -2.15 -7.73
CA SER A 37 -12.49 -2.12 -7.38
C SER A 37 -11.92 -0.71 -7.51
N ARG A 38 -10.87 -0.41 -6.75
CA ARG A 38 -10.18 0.88 -6.79
C ARG A 38 -8.69 0.61 -6.86
N ARG A 39 -7.96 1.38 -7.65
CA ARG A 39 -6.50 1.44 -7.61
C ARG A 39 -6.09 2.70 -6.88
N ILE A 40 -5.24 2.55 -5.88
CA ILE A 40 -4.61 3.67 -5.17
C ILE A 40 -3.14 3.66 -5.56
N ARG A 41 -2.62 4.82 -5.98
CA ARG A 41 -1.19 5.03 -6.25
C ARG A 41 -0.74 6.21 -5.41
N SER A 42 0.37 6.07 -4.70
CA SER A 42 0.98 7.17 -3.94
C SER A 42 2.38 7.44 -4.44
N LYS A 43 2.80 8.70 -4.40
CA LYS A 43 4.17 9.17 -4.70
C LYS A 43 4.57 10.22 -3.68
N ILE A 44 5.81 10.17 -3.22
CA ILE A 44 6.41 11.16 -2.33
C ILE A 44 7.86 11.38 -2.75
N GLY A 45 8.33 12.63 -2.70
CA GLY A 45 9.74 12.96 -2.84
C GLY A 45 10.45 12.80 -1.49
N MET A 46 11.65 12.24 -1.48
CA MET A 46 12.39 11.96 -0.25
C MET A 46 13.88 12.21 -0.42
N GLU A 47 14.50 12.83 0.57
CA GLU A 47 15.95 13.07 0.65
C GLU A 47 16.66 11.87 1.28
N ALA A 48 16.49 10.69 0.67
CA ALA A 48 17.12 9.45 1.12
C ALA A 48 17.62 8.64 -0.08
N SER A 49 18.68 7.86 0.11
CA SER A 49 19.14 6.92 -0.91
C SER A 49 18.14 5.77 -1.07
N LEU A 50 18.09 5.19 -2.26
CA LEU A 50 17.25 4.03 -2.55
C LEU A 50 17.55 2.86 -1.60
N ASP A 51 18.82 2.61 -1.30
CA ASP A 51 19.24 1.55 -0.38
C ASP A 51 18.74 1.77 1.05
N SER A 52 18.75 3.02 1.53
CA SER A 52 18.25 3.35 2.87
C SER A 52 16.76 3.07 2.97
N VAL A 53 16.00 3.51 1.97
CA VAL A 53 14.55 3.28 1.88
C VAL A 53 14.26 1.78 1.78
N TRP A 54 14.99 1.07 0.94
CA TRP A 54 14.83 -0.37 0.76
C TRP A 54 15.13 -1.14 2.04
N SER A 55 16.19 -0.77 2.76
CA SER A 55 16.54 -1.40 4.04
C SER A 55 15.41 -1.27 5.06
N VAL A 56 14.74 -0.13 5.13
CA VAL A 56 13.59 0.07 6.04
C VAL A 56 12.38 -0.75 5.58
N LEU A 57 12.05 -0.72 4.28
CA LEU A 57 10.89 -1.45 3.74
C LEU A 57 11.05 -2.98 3.76
N THR A 58 12.28 -3.47 3.87
CA THR A 58 12.59 -4.91 3.92
C THR A 58 13.02 -5.40 5.29
N ASP A 59 13.10 -4.52 6.29
CA ASP A 59 13.21 -4.90 7.70
C ASP A 59 11.82 -5.32 8.21
N TYR A 60 11.38 -6.49 7.75
CA TYR A 60 10.02 -6.98 7.97
C TYR A 60 9.66 -7.14 9.45
N GLU A 61 10.63 -7.48 10.29
CA GLU A 61 10.47 -7.65 11.74
C GLU A 61 10.12 -6.33 12.43
N LYS A 62 10.71 -5.22 11.98
CA LYS A 62 10.45 -3.88 12.55
C LYS A 62 9.30 -3.15 11.87
N LEU A 63 8.67 -3.76 10.87
CA LEU A 63 7.65 -3.08 10.08
C LEU A 63 6.42 -2.67 10.91
N SER A 64 6.13 -3.40 11.99
CA SER A 64 5.07 -3.07 12.96
C SER A 64 5.32 -1.76 13.72
N ASP A 65 6.58 -1.34 13.86
CA ASP A 65 6.92 -0.11 14.58
C ASP A 65 6.55 1.14 13.75
N PHE A 66 6.46 0.98 12.43
CA PHE A 66 6.25 2.08 11.48
C PHE A 66 4.86 2.09 10.84
N ILE A 67 4.24 0.92 10.62
CA ILE A 67 2.95 0.83 9.93
C ILE A 67 1.81 0.87 10.95
N PRO A 68 0.98 1.92 10.96
CA PRO A 68 -0.15 2.01 11.88
C PRO A 68 -1.10 0.82 11.70
N GLY A 69 -1.47 0.20 12.82
CA GLY A 69 -2.37 -0.95 12.83
C GLY A 69 -1.71 -2.28 12.47
N LEU A 70 -0.42 -2.36 12.16
CA LEU A 70 0.33 -3.61 12.05
C LEU A 70 0.92 -3.97 13.43
N VAL A 71 0.38 -5.01 14.07
CA VAL A 71 0.77 -5.41 15.43
C VAL A 71 1.95 -6.37 15.42
N VAL A 72 1.94 -7.31 14.48
CA VAL A 72 2.97 -8.33 14.33
C VAL A 72 3.38 -8.37 12.88
N SER A 73 4.67 -8.51 12.62
CA SER A 73 5.23 -8.76 11.30
C SER A 73 6.48 -9.61 11.46
N GLU A 74 6.39 -10.89 11.12
CA GLU A 74 7.46 -11.87 11.32
C GLU A 74 7.80 -12.56 10.00
N LEU A 75 9.10 -12.74 9.75
CA LEU A 75 9.63 -13.47 8.61
C LEU A 75 9.52 -14.98 8.83
N VAL A 76 8.60 -15.61 8.11
CA VAL A 76 8.36 -17.06 8.20
C VAL A 76 9.31 -17.84 7.30
N GLU A 77 9.52 -17.36 6.08
CA GLU A 77 10.41 -18.02 5.11
C GLU A 77 10.95 -17.00 4.11
N LYS A 78 12.17 -17.24 3.64
CA LYS A 78 12.80 -16.53 2.54
C LYS A 78 13.38 -17.52 1.53
N GLU A 79 12.88 -17.50 0.31
CA GLU A 79 13.37 -18.31 -0.81
C GLU A 79 13.69 -17.39 -1.99
N GLY A 80 14.98 -17.17 -2.26
CA GLY A 80 15.43 -16.26 -3.32
C GLY A 80 14.83 -14.85 -3.18
N ASN A 81 14.00 -14.46 -4.16
CA ASN A 81 13.31 -13.17 -4.19
C ASN A 81 11.88 -13.22 -3.60
N ARG A 82 11.51 -14.33 -2.97
CA ARG A 82 10.21 -14.52 -2.32
C ARG A 82 10.38 -14.54 -0.82
N VAL A 83 9.44 -13.88 -0.16
CA VAL A 83 9.39 -13.77 1.29
C VAL A 83 7.97 -14.09 1.74
N ARG A 84 7.83 -14.95 2.74
CA ARG A 84 6.57 -15.20 3.44
C ARG A 84 6.63 -14.53 4.80
N LEU A 85 5.63 -13.69 5.08
CA LEU A 85 5.48 -12.98 6.35
C LEU A 85 4.22 -13.44 7.07
N PHE A 86 4.31 -13.57 8.39
CA PHE A 86 3.17 -13.66 9.28
C PHE A 86 2.85 -12.26 9.78
N GLN A 87 1.63 -11.76 9.52
CA GLN A 87 1.23 -10.42 9.92
C GLN A 87 -0.11 -10.41 10.63
N VAL A 88 -0.16 -9.69 11.76
CA VAL A 88 -1.40 -9.42 12.49
C VAL A 88 -1.69 -7.93 12.41
N LYS A 89 -2.88 -7.56 11.95
CA LYS A 89 -3.29 -6.16 11.85
C LYS A 89 -4.53 -5.89 12.69
N ILE A 90 -4.53 -4.79 13.44
CA ILE A 90 -5.74 -4.23 14.04
C ILE A 90 -6.43 -3.41 12.98
N VAL A 91 -7.54 -3.93 12.46
CA VAL A 91 -8.44 -3.19 11.58
C VAL A 91 -9.56 -2.63 12.43
N ILE A 92 -9.52 -1.33 12.70
CA ILE A 92 -10.66 -0.63 13.28
C ILE A 92 -11.63 -0.32 12.12
N ILE A 93 -12.46 -1.30 11.78
CA ILE A 93 -13.65 -1.06 10.96
C ILE A 93 -14.58 -0.18 11.80
N SER A 94 -14.65 1.10 11.45
CA SER A 94 -15.56 2.05 12.07
C SER A 94 -16.97 1.45 12.12
N LYS A 95 -17.36 1.01 13.33
CA LYS A 95 -18.65 0.48 13.77
C LYS A 95 -19.03 -1.01 13.59
N PHE A 96 -18.14 -1.99 13.40
CA PHE A 96 -18.53 -3.39 13.68
C PHE A 96 -17.36 -4.24 14.19
N SER A 97 -17.49 -4.78 15.41
CA SER A 97 -16.57 -5.79 15.94
C SER A 97 -16.82 -7.12 15.25
N ALA A 98 -15.90 -7.57 14.40
CA ALA A 98 -15.90 -8.92 13.85
C ALA A 98 -14.47 -9.48 13.83
N LEU A 99 -14.21 -10.49 14.68
CA LEU A 99 -12.99 -11.28 14.64
C LEU A 99 -13.14 -12.34 13.54
N ALA A 100 -12.36 -12.23 12.47
CA ALA A 100 -12.29 -13.26 11.43
C ALA A 100 -11.10 -14.19 11.72
N LEU A 101 -11.35 -15.32 12.38
CA LEU A 101 -10.39 -16.44 12.44
C LEU A 101 -10.52 -17.25 11.16
N THR A 102 -9.64 -17.01 10.18
CA THR A 102 -9.58 -17.84 8.96
C THR A 102 -8.51 -18.92 9.16
N SER A 103 -8.92 -20.09 9.66
CA SER A 103 -8.12 -21.31 9.59
C SER A 103 -8.14 -21.82 8.15
N LEU A 104 -7.02 -21.70 7.44
CA LEU A 104 -6.87 -22.21 6.08
C LEU A 104 -6.60 -23.72 6.13
N LEU A 105 -7.66 -24.53 6.01
CA LEU A 105 -7.56 -25.98 5.76
C LEU A 105 -7.42 -26.17 4.24
N LEU A 106 -6.19 -26.38 3.75
CA LEU A 106 -5.97 -26.84 2.38
C LEU A 106 -6.33 -28.33 2.31
N LYS A 107 -7.43 -28.66 1.61
CA LYS A 107 -7.76 -30.05 1.25
C LYS A 107 -7.10 -30.37 -0.09
N SER A 108 -6.17 -31.33 -0.08
CA SER A 108 -5.62 -31.95 -1.28
C SER A 108 -6.68 -32.86 -1.90
N SER A 109 -7.09 -32.56 -3.13
CA SER A 109 -7.85 -33.51 -3.98
C SER A 109 -6.85 -34.18 -4.92
N GLY A 110 -6.91 -35.51 -4.97
CA GLY A 110 -6.06 -36.36 -5.82
C GLY A 110 -6.47 -36.38 -7.28
#